data_AF-X6N3J5-F1
#
_entry.id   AF-X6N3J5-F1
#
_cell.length_a   1.000
_cell.length_b   1.000
_cell.length_c   1.000
_cell.angle_alpha   90.00
_cell.angle_beta   90.00
_cell.angle_gamma   90.00
#
_symmetry.space_group_name_H-M   'P 1'
#
loop_
_entity.id
_entity.type
_entity.pdbx_description
1 polymer ?
#
loop_
_entity_poly.entity_id
_entity_poly.type
_entity_poly.pdbx_seq_one_letter_code
_entity_poly.pdbx_strand_id
1 'polypeptide(L)'
;RLREFWQCDFDIVRTVMPTNAKDLLWDDMEVLALISQTLMDLNVQRFIIKLNHRKLLDVIFDICGVKREHVRSISSAIDKLDKRSWEEVRQEMIEKGVSLECANQLYSFVQIKGKAENCSHYPDQPHAVAQILDELERVVKLLHAYHGDIYVDRLHLDLSMVRGLDYYTGLIFEACVESDANANANANADDNTSEAIGSIAAGGRYDKLIQDFVPSQQFPCIGASIGFERIFHYLLEERKKKNGGVTMFSNAPLMQILVCEVSGKSSVDDVLYLERLKLLEELKLHHGMHCETMNKFKPSFRDQISYAEDRNIKWLVILGEEELSQNIVNLRRLTLVGDRVLISSKNSEINGHTAVITVIEPTEKAPFFYVTPDDPALLHKSKSPRSKHASPQAWKITKNEIAHVIEQNQEQTVSKLQTTGLPRGQLIDFLKHRLQL
;
A
#
# COMPACT_ATOMS: atom_id res chain seq x y z
N ARG A 1 3.70 -1.59 -18.36
CA ARG A 1 3.35 -2.44 -19.54
C ARG A 1 2.22 -1.74 -20.32
N LEU A 2 2.15 -1.81 -21.65
CA LEU A 2 1.18 -0.99 -22.45
C LEU A 2 0.32 -1.77 -23.48
N ARG A 3 0.47 -3.09 -23.58
CA ARG A 3 -0.36 -3.97 -24.45
C ARG A 3 -1.06 -5.10 -23.68
N GLU A 4 -0.48 -5.46 -22.55
CA GLU A 4 -1.05 -6.28 -21.48
C GLU A 4 -0.92 -5.42 -20.22
N PHE A 5 -1.99 -5.24 -19.46
CA PHE A 5 -2.02 -4.47 -18.22
C PHE A 5 -3.18 -4.94 -17.35
N TRP A 6 -3.09 -4.68 -16.05
CA TRP A 6 -4.17 -4.98 -15.11
C TRP A 6 -5.20 -3.87 -15.09
N GLN A 7 -6.46 -4.29 -15.13
CA GLN A 7 -7.63 -3.49 -14.76
C GLN A 7 -8.17 -4.06 -13.44
N CYS A 8 -8.61 -3.18 -12.55
CA CYS A 8 -9.31 -3.55 -11.33
C CYS A 8 -10.66 -2.86 -11.38
N ASP A 9 -11.64 -3.60 -11.89
CA ASP A 9 -12.97 -3.12 -12.25
C ASP A 9 -13.97 -3.50 -11.16
N PHE A 10 -14.94 -2.63 -10.93
CA PHE A 10 -16.08 -2.89 -10.05
C PHE A 10 -17.32 -2.20 -10.61
N ASP A 11 -18.44 -2.92 -10.59
CA ASP A 11 -19.68 -2.50 -11.26
C ASP A 11 -20.90 -2.85 -10.41
N ILE A 12 -21.81 -1.89 -10.25
CA ILE A 12 -23.14 -2.08 -9.69
C ILE A 12 -24.10 -2.30 -10.87
N VAL A 13 -24.56 -3.54 -11.02
CA VAL A 13 -25.53 -3.94 -12.06
C VAL A 13 -26.88 -4.20 -11.42
N ARG A 14 -27.86 -3.34 -11.69
CA ARG A 14 -29.25 -3.56 -11.28
C ARG A 14 -29.95 -4.44 -12.31
N THR A 15 -30.59 -5.51 -11.85
CA THR A 15 -31.37 -6.42 -12.71
C THR A 15 -32.69 -5.82 -13.19
N VAL A 16 -33.18 -4.76 -12.56
CA VAL A 16 -34.39 -4.03 -12.95
C VAL A 16 -34.20 -2.53 -12.79
N MET A 17 -34.92 -1.74 -13.61
CA MET A 17 -35.08 -0.31 -13.38
C MET A 17 -35.76 -0.09 -12.00
N PRO A 18 -35.26 0.82 -11.15
CA PRO A 18 -35.96 1.21 -9.94
C PRO A 18 -37.25 1.98 -10.27
N THR A 19 -38.26 1.88 -9.40
CA THR A 19 -39.54 2.61 -9.54
C THR A 19 -39.34 4.12 -9.52
N ASN A 20 -38.33 4.61 -8.81
CA ASN A 20 -37.88 5.99 -8.82
C ASN A 20 -36.50 6.07 -9.48
N ALA A 21 -36.39 6.74 -10.63
CA ALA A 21 -35.12 6.87 -11.35
C ALA A 21 -34.01 7.57 -10.53
N LYS A 22 -34.36 8.37 -9.50
CA LYS A 22 -33.38 8.98 -8.59
C LYS A 22 -32.69 7.97 -7.67
N ASP A 23 -33.22 6.76 -7.53
CA ASP A 23 -32.59 5.70 -6.73
C ASP A 23 -31.24 5.27 -7.33
N LEU A 24 -31.03 5.52 -8.64
CA LEU A 24 -29.76 5.31 -9.33
C LEU A 24 -28.63 6.23 -8.83
N LEU A 25 -28.97 7.39 -8.26
CA LEU A 25 -27.98 8.33 -7.71
C LEU A 25 -27.25 7.77 -6.47
N TRP A 26 -27.81 6.72 -5.84
CA TRP A 26 -27.12 5.97 -4.78
C TRP A 26 -25.95 5.16 -5.33
N ASP A 27 -26.15 4.45 -6.46
CA ASP A 27 -25.08 3.68 -7.10
C ASP A 27 -23.96 4.64 -7.58
N ASP A 28 -24.36 5.79 -8.13
CA ASP A 28 -23.44 6.85 -8.58
C ASP A 28 -22.57 7.37 -7.43
N MET A 29 -23.20 7.61 -6.27
CA MET A 29 -22.54 8.05 -5.04
C MET A 29 -21.61 6.98 -4.46
N GLU A 30 -22.06 5.72 -4.39
CA GLU A 30 -21.29 4.60 -3.84
C GLU A 30 -20.04 4.29 -4.67
N VAL A 31 -20.14 4.36 -6.01
CA VAL A 31 -19.00 4.22 -6.92
C VAL A 31 -17.98 5.34 -6.73
N LEU A 32 -18.41 6.61 -6.59
CA LEU A 32 -17.50 7.73 -6.31
C LEU A 32 -16.83 7.61 -4.93
N ALA A 33 -17.57 7.16 -3.91
CA ALA A 33 -17.04 6.90 -2.58
C ALA A 33 -15.95 5.80 -2.62
N LEU A 34 -16.21 4.70 -3.33
CA LEU A 34 -15.30 3.56 -3.42
C LEU A 34 -13.97 3.95 -4.10
N ILE A 35 -13.99 4.75 -5.17
CA ILE A 35 -12.76 5.27 -5.79
C ILE A 35 -12.00 6.15 -4.81
N SER A 36 -12.70 7.08 -4.16
CA SER A 36 -12.09 8.04 -3.24
C SER A 36 -11.39 7.33 -2.09
N GLN A 37 -12.07 6.38 -1.45
CA GLN A 37 -11.51 5.54 -0.39
C GLN A 37 -10.34 4.68 -0.90
N THR A 38 -10.50 3.99 -2.05
CA THR A 38 -9.45 3.14 -2.63
C THR A 38 -8.16 3.92 -2.91
N LEU A 39 -8.27 5.13 -3.49
CA LEU A 39 -7.10 5.97 -3.76
C LEU A 39 -6.44 6.47 -2.46
N MET A 40 -7.24 6.81 -1.44
CA MET A 40 -6.74 7.22 -0.13
C MET A 40 -6.01 6.07 0.59
N ASP A 41 -6.55 4.85 0.58
CA ASP A 41 -5.92 3.66 1.18
C ASP A 41 -4.62 3.24 0.48
N LEU A 42 -4.54 3.48 -0.84
CA LEU A 42 -3.30 3.34 -1.63
C LEU A 42 -2.29 4.47 -1.37
N ASN A 43 -2.55 5.37 -0.41
CA ASN A 43 -1.78 6.56 -0.08
C ASN A 43 -1.62 7.58 -1.24
N VAL A 44 -2.53 7.58 -2.21
CA VAL A 44 -2.66 8.66 -3.19
C VAL A 44 -3.38 9.83 -2.50
N GLN A 45 -2.63 10.73 -1.86
CA GLN A 45 -3.23 11.77 -1.02
C GLN A 45 -3.75 12.99 -1.79
N ARG A 46 -3.17 13.26 -2.97
CA ARG A 46 -3.44 14.44 -3.81
C ARG A 46 -4.01 14.00 -5.16
N PHE A 47 -5.33 14.03 -5.26
CA PHE A 47 -6.09 13.69 -6.45
C PHE A 47 -7.43 14.40 -6.43
N ILE A 48 -7.90 14.73 -7.63
CA ILE A 48 -9.26 15.15 -7.93
C ILE A 48 -9.97 14.05 -8.72
N ILE A 49 -11.30 13.99 -8.58
CA ILE A 49 -12.19 13.24 -9.45
C ILE A 49 -12.98 14.25 -10.27
N LYS A 50 -12.66 14.35 -11.56
CA LYS A 50 -13.41 15.13 -12.54
C LYS A 50 -14.75 14.43 -12.79
N LEU A 51 -15.84 15.21 -12.83
CA LEU A 51 -17.21 14.78 -13.08
C LEU A 51 -17.77 15.51 -14.30
N ASN A 52 -18.54 14.79 -15.11
CA ASN A 52 -19.37 15.33 -16.18
C ASN A 52 -20.58 14.38 -16.37
N HIS A 53 -21.48 14.67 -17.31
CA HIS A 53 -22.67 13.85 -17.55
C HIS A 53 -22.94 13.69 -19.06
N ARG A 54 -23.24 12.49 -19.55
CA ARG A 54 -23.46 12.23 -20.98
C ARG A 54 -24.55 13.13 -21.58
N LYS A 55 -25.72 13.21 -20.91
CA LYS A 55 -26.82 14.13 -21.27
C LYS A 55 -26.37 15.59 -21.39
N LEU A 56 -25.42 16.04 -20.55
CA LEU A 56 -24.97 17.43 -20.54
C LEU A 56 -24.17 17.74 -21.81
N LEU A 57 -23.29 16.82 -22.22
CA LEU A 57 -22.59 16.90 -23.49
C LEU A 57 -23.56 16.94 -24.69
N ASP A 58 -24.57 16.07 -24.72
CA ASP A 58 -25.57 16.05 -25.80
C ASP A 58 -26.37 17.37 -25.86
N VAL A 59 -26.84 17.88 -24.72
CA VAL A 59 -27.56 19.16 -24.64
C VAL A 59 -26.69 20.34 -25.06
N ILE A 60 -25.41 20.38 -24.66
CA ILE A 60 -24.47 21.43 -25.08
C ILE A 60 -24.23 21.37 -26.60
N PHE A 61 -24.03 20.18 -27.17
CA PHE A 61 -23.85 20.02 -28.62
C PHE A 61 -25.10 20.45 -29.41
N ASP A 62 -26.30 20.07 -28.96
CA ASP A 62 -27.56 20.49 -29.58
C ASP A 62 -27.76 22.02 -29.48
N ILE A 63 -27.48 22.63 -28.33
CA ILE A 63 -27.61 24.09 -28.10
C ILE A 63 -26.63 24.90 -28.96
N CYS A 64 -25.41 24.40 -29.17
CA CYS A 64 -24.42 25.02 -30.05
C CYS A 64 -24.68 24.74 -31.54
N GLY A 65 -25.61 23.83 -31.89
CA GLY A 65 -25.93 23.48 -33.27
C GLY A 65 -24.94 22.50 -33.93
N VAL A 66 -24.24 21.68 -33.14
CA VAL A 66 -23.35 20.63 -33.66
C VAL A 66 -24.19 19.52 -34.29
N LYS A 67 -24.01 19.28 -35.59
CA LYS A 67 -24.71 18.18 -36.27
C LYS A 67 -24.24 16.81 -35.76
N ARG A 68 -25.14 15.84 -35.75
CA ARG A 68 -24.89 14.47 -35.26
C ARG A 68 -23.69 13.79 -35.94
N GLU A 69 -23.49 14.01 -37.24
CA GLU A 69 -22.31 13.48 -37.95
C GLU A 69 -20.96 14.04 -37.46
N HIS A 70 -20.96 15.21 -36.81
CA HIS A 70 -19.77 15.89 -36.31
C HIS A 70 -19.51 15.68 -34.81
N VAL A 71 -20.49 15.20 -34.01
CA VAL A 71 -20.35 15.05 -32.54
C VAL A 71 -19.08 14.28 -32.14
N ARG A 72 -18.80 13.14 -32.78
CA ARG A 72 -17.58 12.33 -32.51
C ARG A 72 -16.29 13.08 -32.88
N SER A 73 -16.25 13.73 -34.04
CA SER A 73 -15.04 14.41 -34.51
C SER A 73 -14.75 15.67 -33.70
N ILE A 74 -15.79 16.40 -33.27
CA ILE A 74 -15.69 17.60 -32.44
C ILE A 74 -15.33 17.27 -31.00
N SER A 75 -15.91 16.21 -30.42
CA SER A 75 -15.47 15.73 -29.11
C SER A 75 -14.00 15.30 -29.12
N SER A 76 -13.53 14.65 -30.20
CA SER A 76 -12.11 14.34 -30.39
C SER A 76 -11.21 15.58 -30.58
N ALA A 77 -11.77 16.75 -30.92
CA ALA A 77 -11.03 18.02 -30.90
C ALA A 77 -10.99 18.60 -29.48
N ILE A 78 -12.11 18.58 -28.75
CA ILE A 78 -12.24 19.06 -27.36
C ILE A 78 -11.33 18.26 -26.40
N ASP A 79 -11.22 16.94 -26.53
CA ASP A 79 -10.30 16.08 -25.74
C ASP A 79 -8.81 16.47 -25.91
N LYS A 80 -8.47 17.28 -26.91
CA LYS A 80 -7.12 17.80 -27.13
C LYS A 80 -6.84 19.13 -26.45
N LEU A 81 -7.84 19.79 -25.85
CA LEU A 81 -7.63 21.05 -25.11
C LEU A 81 -6.67 20.89 -23.93
N ASP A 82 -6.55 19.67 -23.38
CA ASP A 82 -5.55 19.32 -22.36
C ASP A 82 -4.10 19.33 -22.91
N LYS A 83 -3.88 19.53 -24.23
CA LYS A 83 -2.56 19.41 -24.89
C LYS A 83 -2.31 20.40 -26.04
N ARG A 84 -3.29 21.25 -26.37
CA ARG A 84 -3.28 22.15 -27.53
C ARG A 84 -3.95 23.45 -27.17
N SER A 85 -3.55 24.54 -27.82
CA SER A 85 -4.18 25.83 -27.57
C SER A 85 -5.64 25.84 -28.05
N TRP A 86 -6.43 26.78 -27.53
CA TRP A 86 -7.78 27.00 -28.03
C TRP A 86 -7.77 27.34 -29.52
N GLU A 87 -6.81 28.13 -29.98
CA GLU A 87 -6.67 28.50 -31.39
C GLU A 87 -6.49 27.27 -32.30
N GLU A 88 -5.66 26.31 -31.89
CA GLU A 88 -5.45 25.05 -32.63
C GLU A 88 -6.71 24.18 -32.65
N VAL A 89 -7.37 24.01 -31.49
CA VAL A 89 -8.59 23.19 -31.38
C VAL A 89 -9.76 23.83 -32.14
N ARG A 90 -9.93 25.14 -32.06
CA ARG A 90 -10.93 25.91 -32.80
C ARG A 90 -10.74 25.76 -34.31
N GLN A 91 -9.49 25.86 -34.78
CA GLN A 91 -9.16 25.66 -36.20
C GLN A 91 -9.49 24.23 -36.65
N GLU A 92 -9.13 23.21 -35.84
CA GLU A 92 -9.48 21.81 -36.11
C GLU A 92 -11.00 21.58 -36.14
N MET A 93 -11.78 22.26 -35.29
CA MET A 93 -13.24 22.20 -35.29
C MET A 93 -13.86 22.83 -36.55
N ILE A 94 -13.31 23.96 -37.02
CA ILE A 94 -13.76 24.62 -38.25
C ILE A 94 -13.48 23.75 -39.48
N GLU A 95 -12.29 23.17 -39.57
CA GLU A 95 -11.91 22.22 -40.63
C GLU A 95 -12.80 20.96 -40.63
N LYS A 96 -13.35 20.58 -39.48
CA LYS A 96 -14.32 19.48 -39.31
C LYS A 96 -15.77 19.84 -39.68
N GLY A 97 -16.04 21.08 -40.12
CA GLY A 97 -17.35 21.50 -40.65
C GLY A 97 -18.24 22.26 -39.67
N VAL A 98 -17.69 22.78 -38.56
CA VAL A 98 -18.41 23.58 -37.56
C VAL A 98 -18.15 25.08 -37.76
N SER A 99 -19.13 25.94 -37.51
CA SER A 99 -18.95 27.40 -37.67
C SER A 99 -18.12 28.01 -36.53
N LEU A 100 -17.57 29.19 -36.75
CA LEU A 100 -16.78 29.92 -35.75
C LEU A 100 -17.62 30.27 -34.51
N GLU A 101 -18.89 30.61 -34.70
CA GLU A 101 -19.85 30.94 -33.64
C GLU A 101 -20.12 29.70 -32.77
N CYS A 102 -20.43 28.56 -33.40
CA CYS A 102 -20.62 27.29 -32.69
C CYS A 102 -19.36 26.87 -31.92
N ALA A 103 -18.17 27.02 -32.52
CA ALA A 103 -16.91 26.71 -31.85
C ALA A 103 -16.68 27.59 -30.61
N ASN A 104 -16.89 28.91 -30.72
CA ASN A 104 -16.75 29.83 -29.59
C ASN A 104 -17.80 29.57 -28.49
N GLN A 105 -19.04 29.21 -28.86
CA GLN A 105 -20.09 28.88 -27.92
C GLN A 105 -19.79 27.57 -27.17
N LEU A 106 -19.29 26.54 -27.86
CA LEU A 106 -18.77 25.33 -27.21
C LEU A 106 -17.63 25.65 -26.25
N TYR A 107 -16.74 26.57 -26.63
CA TYR A 107 -15.64 26.99 -25.77
C TYR A 107 -16.13 27.58 -24.44
N SER A 108 -17.15 28.44 -24.46
CA SER A 108 -17.73 28.98 -23.22
C SER A 108 -18.30 27.92 -22.28
N PHE A 109 -18.72 26.76 -22.78
CA PHE A 109 -19.13 25.64 -21.93
C PHE A 109 -17.94 24.82 -21.43
N VAL A 110 -16.97 24.43 -22.28
CA VAL A 110 -15.84 23.58 -21.84
C VAL A 110 -14.85 24.27 -20.89
N GLN A 111 -14.89 25.61 -20.81
CA GLN A 111 -14.19 26.40 -19.80
C GLN A 111 -14.81 26.30 -18.39
N ILE A 112 -16.04 25.75 -18.26
CA ILE A 112 -16.71 25.55 -16.97
C ILE A 112 -16.03 24.38 -16.24
N LYS A 113 -15.17 24.74 -15.28
CA LYS A 113 -14.42 23.84 -14.40
C LYS A 113 -14.36 24.41 -12.98
N GLY A 114 -14.48 23.55 -11.97
CA GLY A 114 -14.42 23.97 -10.56
C GLY A 114 -14.81 22.85 -9.61
N LYS A 115 -14.97 23.15 -8.31
CA LYS A 115 -15.59 22.18 -7.38
C LYS A 115 -17.00 21.80 -7.85
N ALA A 116 -17.39 20.55 -7.63
CA ALA A 116 -18.71 20.06 -7.97
C ALA A 116 -19.79 20.52 -6.97
N GLU A 117 -19.40 20.99 -5.79
CA GLU A 117 -20.28 21.72 -4.88
C GLU A 117 -20.86 22.98 -5.56
N ASN A 118 -22.17 23.20 -5.38
CA ASN A 118 -22.89 24.34 -5.94
C ASN A 118 -22.81 24.46 -7.48
N CYS A 119 -22.49 23.39 -8.21
CA CYS A 119 -22.37 23.43 -9.66
C CYS A 119 -23.69 23.78 -10.41
N SER A 120 -24.85 23.61 -9.77
CA SER A 120 -26.15 24.11 -10.26
C SER A 120 -26.25 25.65 -10.28
N HIS A 121 -25.41 26.36 -9.52
CA HIS A 121 -25.42 27.82 -9.37
C HIS A 121 -24.53 28.54 -10.39
N TYR A 122 -24.02 27.84 -11.42
CA TYR A 122 -23.34 28.51 -12.52
C TYR A 122 -24.29 29.53 -13.19
N PRO A 123 -23.88 30.80 -13.33
CA PRO A 123 -24.76 31.85 -13.84
C PRO A 123 -25.10 31.64 -15.32
N ASP A 124 -26.25 32.19 -15.71
CA ASP A 124 -26.72 32.36 -17.11
C ASP A 124 -26.76 31.07 -17.96
N GLN A 125 -26.86 29.90 -17.31
CA GLN A 125 -26.94 28.62 -18.00
C GLN A 125 -28.34 28.38 -18.61
N PRO A 126 -28.43 27.76 -19.81
CA PRO A 126 -29.69 27.30 -20.37
C PRO A 126 -30.42 26.34 -19.41
N HIS A 127 -31.75 26.40 -19.34
CA HIS A 127 -32.54 25.62 -18.38
C HIS A 127 -32.26 24.10 -18.45
N ALA A 128 -32.04 23.55 -19.66
CA ALA A 128 -31.72 22.13 -19.85
C ALA A 128 -30.32 21.75 -19.31
N VAL A 129 -29.35 22.68 -19.34
CA VAL A 129 -28.03 22.50 -18.72
C VAL A 129 -28.16 22.54 -17.19
N ALA A 130 -28.87 23.55 -16.67
CA ALA A 130 -29.08 23.73 -15.24
C ALA A 130 -29.74 22.49 -14.60
N GLN A 131 -30.76 21.89 -15.24
CA GLN A 131 -31.40 20.66 -14.74
C GLN A 131 -30.44 19.47 -14.57
N ILE A 132 -29.40 19.35 -15.40
CA ILE A 132 -28.45 18.23 -15.35
C ILE A 132 -27.33 18.52 -14.33
N LEU A 133 -26.92 19.79 -14.20
CA LEU A 133 -26.05 20.23 -13.10
C LEU A 133 -26.74 20.00 -11.74
N ASP A 134 -28.06 20.20 -11.67
CA ASP A 134 -28.91 19.85 -10.52
C ASP A 134 -28.89 18.35 -10.18
N GLU A 135 -28.81 17.46 -11.18
CA GLU A 135 -28.66 16.01 -10.97
C GLU A 135 -27.25 15.67 -10.44
N LEU A 136 -26.20 16.26 -11.02
CA LEU A 136 -24.82 16.08 -10.56
C LEU A 136 -24.61 16.58 -9.11
N GLU A 137 -25.11 17.77 -8.78
CA GLU A 137 -24.99 18.33 -7.43
C GLU A 137 -25.75 17.49 -6.38
N ARG A 138 -26.81 16.78 -6.77
CA ARG A 138 -27.49 15.83 -5.88
C ARG A 138 -26.62 14.62 -5.55
N VAL A 139 -25.81 14.12 -6.47
CA VAL A 139 -24.83 13.05 -6.16
C VAL A 139 -23.80 13.54 -5.14
N VAL A 140 -23.28 14.77 -5.32
CA VAL A 140 -22.36 15.41 -4.35
C VAL A 140 -23.01 15.58 -2.98
N LYS A 141 -24.27 16.05 -2.93
CA LYS A 141 -25.05 16.20 -1.69
C LYS A 141 -25.35 14.87 -1.00
N LEU A 142 -25.62 13.80 -1.75
CA LEU A 142 -25.79 12.45 -1.19
C LEU A 142 -24.47 11.93 -0.62
N LEU A 143 -23.34 12.15 -1.30
CA LEU A 143 -22.01 11.76 -0.82
C LEU A 143 -21.67 12.48 0.48
N HIS A 144 -21.86 13.80 0.53
CA HIS A 144 -21.69 14.60 1.76
C HIS A 144 -22.62 14.12 2.88
N ALA A 145 -23.90 13.85 2.59
CA ALA A 145 -24.86 13.41 3.61
C ALA A 145 -24.54 12.03 4.21
N TYR A 146 -23.85 11.15 3.46
CA TYR A 146 -23.53 9.80 3.91
C TYR A 146 -22.11 9.66 4.49
N HIS A 147 -21.13 10.40 3.96
CA HIS A 147 -19.71 10.30 4.35
C HIS A 147 -19.12 11.59 4.96
N GLY A 148 -19.89 12.68 5.03
CA GLY A 148 -19.36 13.99 5.41
C GLY A 148 -18.39 14.55 4.36
N ASP A 149 -17.50 15.45 4.78
CA ASP A 149 -16.61 16.20 3.88
C ASP A 149 -15.44 15.37 3.30
N ILE A 150 -15.25 14.12 3.73
CA ILE A 150 -14.06 13.28 3.49
C ILE A 150 -13.67 13.20 2.00
N TYR A 151 -14.67 13.16 1.11
CA TYR A 151 -14.47 13.01 -0.34
C TYR A 151 -14.89 14.24 -1.15
N VAL A 152 -15.69 15.14 -0.57
CA VAL A 152 -16.44 16.17 -1.31
C VAL A 152 -15.51 17.19 -1.97
N ASP A 153 -14.48 17.62 -1.24
CA ASP A 153 -13.44 18.53 -1.71
C ASP A 153 -12.66 18.03 -2.94
N ARG A 154 -12.73 16.73 -3.24
CA ARG A 154 -12.04 16.10 -4.38
C ARG A 154 -12.89 16.07 -5.64
N LEU A 155 -14.19 16.30 -5.54
CA LEU A 155 -15.10 16.24 -6.67
C LEU A 155 -15.11 17.56 -7.43
N HIS A 156 -14.73 17.53 -8.71
CA HIS A 156 -14.65 18.69 -9.57
C HIS A 156 -15.55 18.53 -10.79
N LEU A 157 -16.36 19.53 -11.13
CA LEU A 157 -16.99 19.59 -12.45
C LEU A 157 -15.91 19.91 -13.49
N ASP A 158 -15.88 19.19 -14.62
CA ASP A 158 -15.05 19.54 -15.78
C ASP A 158 -15.81 19.27 -17.09
N LEU A 159 -16.37 20.34 -17.69
CA LEU A 159 -17.16 20.21 -18.91
C LEU A 159 -16.32 19.95 -20.18
N SER A 160 -14.98 20.06 -20.13
CA SER A 160 -14.13 19.63 -21.25
C SER A 160 -13.93 18.11 -21.28
N MET A 161 -14.36 17.36 -20.26
CA MET A 161 -14.24 15.91 -20.21
C MET A 161 -15.29 15.24 -21.11
N VAL A 162 -14.94 15.02 -22.38
CA VAL A 162 -15.79 14.45 -23.45
C VAL A 162 -15.50 12.96 -23.75
N ARG A 163 -15.18 12.18 -22.70
CA ARG A 163 -14.86 10.75 -22.83
C ARG A 163 -16.09 9.84 -22.89
N GLY A 164 -15.92 8.62 -23.41
CA GLY A 164 -16.89 7.51 -23.28
C GLY A 164 -18.23 7.70 -24.01
N LEU A 165 -18.22 8.40 -25.14
CA LEU A 165 -19.40 8.69 -25.96
C LEU A 165 -20.09 7.45 -26.54
N ASP A 166 -19.39 6.31 -26.59
CA ASP A 166 -19.86 5.06 -27.19
C ASP A 166 -20.91 4.33 -26.33
N TYR A 167 -20.76 4.32 -25.00
CA TYR A 167 -21.59 3.48 -24.12
C TYR A 167 -22.09 4.16 -22.83
N TYR A 168 -21.50 5.27 -22.37
CA TYR A 168 -22.05 5.96 -21.20
C TYR A 168 -23.39 6.64 -21.51
N THR A 169 -24.31 6.60 -20.54
CA THR A 169 -25.67 7.14 -20.57
C THR A 169 -25.92 8.19 -19.49
N GLY A 170 -25.14 8.18 -18.40
CA GLY A 170 -25.34 9.00 -17.21
C GLY A 170 -24.11 9.80 -16.80
N LEU A 171 -23.80 9.78 -15.49
CA LEU A 171 -22.57 10.30 -14.90
C LEU A 171 -21.32 9.72 -15.60
N ILE A 172 -20.29 10.54 -15.77
CA ILE A 172 -18.97 10.17 -16.29
C ILE A 172 -17.92 10.78 -15.34
N PHE A 173 -16.88 10.03 -14.98
CA PHE A 173 -15.82 10.55 -14.11
C PHE A 173 -14.42 10.03 -14.44
N GLU A 174 -13.41 10.83 -14.10
CA GLU A 174 -11.99 10.55 -14.27
C GLU A 174 -11.20 11.07 -13.05
N ALA A 175 -10.52 10.19 -12.33
CA ALA A 175 -9.63 10.56 -11.24
C ALA A 175 -8.21 10.84 -11.76
N CYS A 176 -7.63 11.98 -11.36
CA CYS A 176 -6.29 12.41 -11.76
C CYS A 176 -5.48 12.86 -10.54
N VAL A 177 -4.17 12.58 -10.54
CA VAL A 177 -3.23 13.06 -9.52
C VAL A 177 -3.03 14.58 -9.67
N GLU A 178 -3.01 15.31 -8.56
CA GLU A 178 -2.69 16.73 -8.55
C GLU A 178 -1.17 16.96 -8.46
N SER A 179 -0.67 17.93 -9.21
CA SER A 179 0.71 18.39 -9.19
C SER A 179 0.95 19.46 -8.13
N ASP A 180 2.19 19.56 -7.67
CA ASP A 180 2.67 20.69 -6.87
C ASP A 180 2.53 22.05 -7.59
N ALA A 181 2.53 22.05 -8.92
CA ALA A 181 2.29 23.25 -9.74
C ALA A 181 0.87 23.83 -9.56
N ASN A 182 -0.16 22.97 -9.47
CA ASN A 182 -1.56 23.42 -9.38
C ASN A 182 -1.94 23.97 -8.00
N ALA A 183 -1.14 23.72 -6.95
CA ALA A 183 -1.37 24.24 -5.61
C ALA A 183 -0.89 25.70 -5.42
N ASN A 184 -0.05 26.21 -6.33
CA ASN A 184 0.45 27.59 -6.30
C ASN A 184 -0.09 28.37 -7.50
N ALA A 185 -1.09 29.23 -7.26
CA ALA A 185 -1.75 30.06 -8.29
C ALA A 185 -0.85 31.14 -8.96
N ASN A 186 0.47 31.01 -8.88
CA ASN A 186 1.50 31.87 -9.49
C ASN A 186 2.73 31.05 -9.99
N ALA A 187 2.62 29.74 -10.16
CA ALA A 187 3.66 28.92 -10.79
C ALA A 187 3.58 29.00 -12.33
N ASN A 188 4.72 29.13 -13.01
CA ASN A 188 4.77 29.18 -14.48
C ASN A 188 4.30 27.85 -15.09
N ALA A 189 3.62 27.93 -16.23
CA ALA A 189 2.91 26.82 -16.89
C ALA A 189 3.79 25.75 -17.58
N ASP A 190 5.04 25.55 -17.11
CA ASP A 190 6.01 24.63 -17.70
C ASP A 190 6.24 23.34 -16.88
N ASP A 191 5.67 23.20 -15.67
CA ASP A 191 5.91 22.05 -14.77
C ASP A 191 4.70 21.11 -14.64
N ASN A 192 4.28 20.54 -15.78
CA ASN A 192 3.09 19.68 -15.96
C ASN A 192 3.22 18.27 -15.34
N THR A 193 3.54 18.19 -14.05
CA THR A 193 3.78 16.94 -13.31
C THR A 193 2.53 16.10 -13.02
N SER A 194 1.33 16.68 -13.10
CA SER A 194 0.03 15.98 -12.98
C SER A 194 -0.31 15.24 -14.27
N GLU A 195 -0.01 15.88 -15.40
CA GLU A 195 -0.35 15.42 -16.74
C GLU A 195 0.57 14.30 -17.23
N ALA A 196 1.77 14.19 -16.66
CA ALA A 196 2.72 13.10 -16.93
C ALA A 196 2.17 11.70 -16.61
N ILE A 197 1.14 11.60 -15.76
CA ILE A 197 0.55 10.32 -15.29
C ILE A 197 -0.84 10.10 -15.90
N GLY A 198 -1.63 11.17 -16.07
CA GLY A 198 -3.00 11.13 -16.58
C GLY A 198 -3.99 10.43 -15.62
N SER A 199 -5.18 10.08 -16.11
CA SER A 199 -6.17 9.27 -15.37
C SER A 199 -5.55 8.11 -14.58
N ILE A 200 -5.83 8.04 -13.29
CA ILE A 200 -5.51 6.91 -12.42
C ILE A 200 -6.74 6.04 -12.09
N ALA A 201 -7.95 6.55 -12.33
CA ALA A 201 -9.17 5.77 -12.38
C ALA A 201 -10.18 6.46 -13.32
N ALA A 202 -11.09 5.70 -13.93
CA ALA A 202 -12.16 6.26 -14.76
C ALA A 202 -13.39 5.36 -14.75
N GLY A 203 -14.57 5.94 -14.98
CA GLY A 203 -15.83 5.19 -14.97
C GLY A 203 -17.03 6.07 -15.31
N GLY A 204 -18.22 5.51 -15.09
CA GLY A 204 -19.48 6.17 -15.38
C GLY A 204 -20.65 5.21 -15.49
N ARG A 205 -21.84 5.76 -15.76
CA ARG A 205 -23.11 5.02 -15.89
C ARG A 205 -23.40 4.66 -17.34
N TYR A 206 -23.78 3.41 -17.61
CA TYR A 206 -23.92 2.82 -18.96
C TYR A 206 -25.12 1.85 -19.06
N ASP A 207 -26.33 2.33 -18.77
CA ASP A 207 -27.57 1.54 -18.62
C ASP A 207 -28.03 0.76 -19.87
N LYS A 208 -27.33 0.92 -21.00
CA LYS A 208 -27.64 0.31 -22.31
C LYS A 208 -26.68 -0.80 -22.74
N LEU A 209 -25.47 -0.89 -22.19
CA LEU A 209 -24.43 -1.79 -22.73
C LEU A 209 -24.84 -3.28 -22.70
N ILE A 210 -25.56 -3.71 -21.67
CA ILE A 210 -26.05 -5.10 -21.56
C ILE A 210 -27.20 -5.38 -22.56
N GLN A 211 -27.91 -4.34 -23.03
CA GLN A 211 -29.05 -4.50 -23.96
C GLN A 211 -28.61 -5.01 -25.34
N ASP A 212 -27.34 -4.79 -25.73
CA ASP A 212 -26.77 -5.36 -26.95
C ASP A 212 -26.67 -6.90 -26.91
N PHE A 213 -26.66 -7.48 -25.70
CA PHE A 213 -26.66 -8.93 -25.46
C PHE A 213 -28.02 -9.47 -24.98
N VAL A 214 -28.81 -8.64 -24.27
CA VAL A 214 -30.13 -8.99 -23.72
C VAL A 214 -31.16 -7.90 -24.07
N PRO A 215 -31.67 -7.85 -25.32
CA PRO A 215 -32.45 -6.69 -25.81
C PRO A 215 -33.81 -6.47 -25.13
N SER A 216 -34.34 -7.47 -24.44
CA SER A 216 -35.67 -7.43 -23.81
C SER A 216 -35.71 -6.76 -22.44
N GLN A 217 -34.57 -6.33 -21.89
CA GLN A 217 -34.46 -5.90 -20.49
C GLN A 217 -33.41 -4.81 -20.32
N GLN A 218 -33.74 -3.76 -19.57
CA GLN A 218 -32.81 -2.69 -19.23
C GLN A 218 -32.10 -3.02 -17.92
N PHE A 219 -30.78 -2.81 -17.89
CA PHE A 219 -29.93 -3.05 -16.74
C PHE A 219 -29.19 -1.75 -16.40
N PRO A 220 -29.65 -0.96 -15.41
CA PRO A 220 -28.88 0.16 -14.92
C PRO A 220 -27.53 -0.31 -14.42
N CYS A 221 -26.47 0.25 -14.98
CA CYS A 221 -25.10 -0.13 -14.66
C CYS A 221 -24.28 1.13 -14.41
N ILE A 222 -23.50 1.14 -13.34
CA ILE A 222 -22.40 2.09 -13.14
C ILE A 222 -21.23 1.35 -12.53
N GLY A 223 -20.02 1.72 -12.94
CA GLY A 223 -18.80 1.14 -12.43
C GLY A 223 -17.59 1.98 -12.77
N ALA A 224 -16.42 1.50 -12.37
CA ALA A 224 -15.15 2.13 -12.69
C ALA A 224 -14.02 1.10 -12.78
N SER A 225 -12.94 1.54 -13.44
CA SER A 225 -11.66 0.84 -13.53
C SER A 225 -10.58 1.64 -12.80
N ILE A 226 -9.85 0.98 -11.90
CA ILE A 226 -8.64 1.53 -11.29
C ILE A 226 -7.42 1.21 -12.17
N GLY A 227 -6.72 2.27 -12.60
CA GLY A 227 -5.53 2.21 -13.46
C GLY A 227 -4.27 1.78 -12.71
N PHE A 228 -4.21 0.50 -12.31
CA PHE A 228 -3.19 -0.06 -11.43
C PHE A 228 -1.74 0.28 -11.84
N GLU A 229 -1.38 0.11 -13.12
CA GLU A 229 -0.01 0.40 -13.61
C GLU A 229 0.37 1.88 -13.44
N ARG A 230 -0.58 2.82 -13.56
CA ARG A 230 -0.33 4.26 -13.41
C ARG A 230 -0.19 4.66 -11.94
N ILE A 231 -1.04 4.12 -11.07
CA ILE A 231 -0.91 4.30 -9.61
C ILE A 231 0.41 3.71 -9.13
N PHE A 232 0.78 2.52 -9.57
CA PHE A 232 2.05 1.89 -9.21
C PHE A 232 3.25 2.75 -9.66
N HIS A 233 3.21 3.30 -10.89
CA HIS A 233 4.23 4.22 -11.37
C HIS A 233 4.30 5.51 -10.51
N TYR A 234 3.16 6.12 -10.20
CA TYR A 234 3.07 7.28 -9.32
C TYR A 234 3.70 7.03 -7.94
N LEU A 235 3.30 5.95 -7.27
CA LEU A 235 3.81 5.60 -5.93
C LEU A 235 5.32 5.30 -5.95
N LEU A 236 5.85 4.72 -7.03
CA LEU A 236 7.29 4.53 -7.21
C LEU A 236 8.03 5.87 -7.37
N GLU A 237 7.53 6.81 -8.18
CA GLU A 237 8.13 8.14 -8.32
C GLU A 237 8.11 8.94 -7.01
N GLU A 238 6.98 8.96 -6.30
CA GLU A 238 6.88 9.62 -4.99
C GLU A 238 7.84 9.02 -3.95
N ARG A 239 8.04 7.69 -3.99
CA ARG A 239 9.02 7.01 -3.14
C ARG A 239 10.46 7.34 -3.52
N LYS A 240 10.78 7.48 -4.81
CA LYS A 240 12.10 7.95 -5.28
C LYS A 240 12.42 9.33 -4.72
N LYS A 241 11.49 10.29 -4.88
CA LYS A 241 11.64 11.67 -4.40
C LYS A 241 11.92 11.72 -2.89
N LYS A 242 11.14 10.97 -2.09
CA LYS A 242 11.25 10.96 -0.62
C LYS A 242 12.53 10.30 -0.10
N ASN A 243 13.05 9.28 -0.78
CA ASN A 243 14.16 8.46 -0.27
C ASN A 243 15.51 8.70 -1.00
N GLY A 244 15.59 9.64 -1.95
CA GLY A 244 16.81 9.91 -2.71
C GLY A 244 17.24 8.78 -3.66
N GLY A 245 16.33 7.86 -3.99
CA GLY A 245 16.60 6.70 -4.84
C GLY A 245 15.57 5.58 -4.70
N VAL A 246 15.55 4.67 -5.68
CA VAL A 246 14.70 3.48 -5.64
C VAL A 246 15.33 2.45 -4.70
N THR A 247 14.99 2.51 -3.41
CA THR A 247 14.90 1.26 -2.64
C THR A 247 13.68 0.49 -3.15
N MET A 248 13.88 -0.17 -4.31
CA MET A 248 13.03 -1.25 -4.80
C MET A 248 12.76 -2.14 -3.61
N PHE A 249 11.48 -2.45 -3.35
CA PHE A 249 11.00 -3.12 -2.15
C PHE A 249 12.15 -3.74 -1.37
N SER A 250 12.53 -3.13 -0.25
CA SER A 250 13.26 -3.88 0.76
C SER A 250 12.31 -5.02 1.09
N ASN A 251 12.54 -6.18 0.47
CA ASN A 251 11.74 -7.36 0.67
C ASN A 251 11.72 -7.50 2.18
N ALA A 252 10.56 -7.27 2.80
CA ALA A 252 10.31 -7.81 4.13
C ALA A 252 10.54 -9.30 3.88
N PRO A 253 11.69 -9.84 4.33
CA PRO A 253 12.21 -11.06 3.74
C PRO A 253 11.16 -12.10 4.02
N LEU A 254 10.72 -12.81 2.97
CA LEU A 254 9.64 -13.79 3.07
C LEU A 254 9.92 -14.81 4.18
N MET A 255 11.21 -15.01 4.48
CA MET A 255 11.77 -15.67 5.66
C MET A 255 12.43 -14.63 6.58
N GLN A 256 11.97 -14.54 7.83
CA GLN A 256 12.46 -13.60 8.86
C GLN A 256 13.55 -14.22 9.74
N ILE A 257 13.60 -15.56 9.82
CA ILE A 257 14.52 -16.35 10.64
C ILE A 257 15.27 -17.37 9.75
N LEU A 258 16.59 -17.48 9.96
CA LEU A 258 17.39 -18.62 9.51
C LEU A 258 17.69 -19.51 10.71
N VAL A 259 17.33 -20.79 10.64
CA VAL A 259 17.81 -21.79 11.60
C VAL A 259 19.19 -22.25 11.14
N CYS A 260 20.17 -22.13 12.01
CA CYS A 260 21.59 -22.31 11.75
C CYS A 260 22.19 -23.37 12.68
N GLU A 261 23.40 -23.84 12.36
CA GLU A 261 24.22 -24.63 13.28
C GLU A 261 25.69 -24.15 13.32
N VAL A 262 26.37 -24.44 14.43
CA VAL A 262 27.82 -24.31 14.60
C VAL A 262 28.35 -25.69 14.98
N SER A 263 28.67 -26.51 13.96
CA SER A 263 29.32 -27.80 14.16
C SER A 263 30.80 -27.63 14.49
N GLY A 264 31.28 -28.25 15.57
CA GLY A 264 32.70 -28.38 15.85
C GLY A 264 33.41 -29.25 14.79
N LYS A 265 34.74 -29.11 14.66
CA LYS A 265 35.55 -29.97 13.75
C LYS A 265 35.50 -31.47 14.10
N SER A 266 35.01 -31.80 15.30
CA SER A 266 34.89 -33.16 15.84
C SER A 266 33.45 -33.70 15.80
N SER A 267 32.53 -33.04 15.10
CA SER A 267 31.11 -33.42 15.02
C SER A 267 30.92 -34.69 14.17
N VAL A 268 31.05 -35.86 14.81
CA VAL A 268 31.00 -37.18 14.16
C VAL A 268 29.60 -37.49 13.61
N ASP A 269 28.55 -37.15 14.36
CA ASP A 269 27.17 -37.50 14.03
C ASP A 269 26.39 -36.33 13.42
N ASP A 270 25.39 -36.61 12.59
CA ASP A 270 24.52 -35.59 11.96
C ASP A 270 23.43 -35.05 12.92
N VAL A 271 23.72 -34.99 14.23
CA VAL A 271 22.77 -34.60 15.28
C VAL A 271 22.27 -33.17 15.10
N LEU A 272 23.18 -32.21 14.88
CA LEU A 272 22.81 -30.81 14.67
C LEU A 272 21.93 -30.63 13.41
N TYR A 273 22.23 -31.37 12.34
CA TYR A 273 21.43 -31.36 11.12
C TYR A 273 19.98 -31.80 11.38
N LEU A 274 19.81 -32.92 12.10
CA LEU A 274 18.49 -33.46 12.44
C LEU A 274 17.72 -32.53 13.39
N GLU A 275 18.37 -31.99 14.41
CA GLU A 275 17.71 -31.03 15.33
C GLU A 275 17.37 -29.71 14.66
N ARG A 276 18.19 -29.25 13.70
CA ARG A 276 17.89 -28.07 12.87
C ARG A 276 16.64 -28.28 12.02
N LEU A 277 16.45 -29.46 11.45
CA LEU A 277 15.22 -29.80 10.72
C LEU A 277 14.01 -29.88 11.65
N LYS A 278 14.11 -30.50 12.82
CA LYS A 278 13.02 -30.56 13.81
C LYS A 278 12.62 -29.17 14.32
N LEU A 279 13.59 -28.31 14.61
CA LEU A 279 13.34 -26.95 15.06
C LEU A 279 12.74 -26.08 13.95
N LEU A 280 13.21 -26.25 12.71
CA LEU A 280 12.62 -25.60 11.55
C LEU A 280 11.14 -26.02 11.34
N GLU A 281 10.85 -27.32 11.46
CA GLU A 281 9.49 -27.84 11.33
C GLU A 281 8.56 -27.30 12.42
N GLU A 282 9.00 -27.29 13.69
CA GLU A 282 8.22 -26.74 14.80
C GLU A 282 7.93 -25.24 14.62
N LEU A 283 8.96 -24.43 14.34
CA LEU A 283 8.80 -22.98 14.13
C LEU A 283 7.84 -22.71 12.97
N LYS A 284 7.95 -23.47 11.87
CA LYS A 284 7.15 -23.27 10.65
C LYS A 284 5.72 -23.81 10.76
N LEU A 285 5.54 -25.07 11.15
CA LEU A 285 4.25 -25.76 11.13
C LEU A 285 3.45 -25.56 12.42
N HIS A 286 4.09 -25.58 13.59
CA HIS A 286 3.38 -25.45 14.87
C HIS A 286 3.19 -23.98 15.28
N HIS A 287 4.01 -23.06 14.76
CA HIS A 287 3.99 -21.64 15.14
C HIS A 287 3.86 -20.67 13.97
N GLY A 288 3.71 -21.15 12.74
CA GLY A 288 3.47 -20.31 11.56
C GLY A 288 4.60 -19.35 11.22
N MET A 289 5.81 -19.56 11.76
CA MET A 289 6.90 -18.62 11.60
C MET A 289 7.53 -18.69 10.20
N HIS A 290 7.89 -17.52 9.71
CA HIS A 290 8.61 -17.33 8.46
C HIS A 290 10.09 -17.71 8.65
N CYS A 291 10.41 -19.00 8.60
CA CYS A 291 11.76 -19.52 8.82
C CYS A 291 12.23 -20.52 7.75
N GLU A 292 13.53 -20.49 7.45
CA GLU A 292 14.22 -21.47 6.60
C GLU A 292 15.55 -21.97 7.21
N THR A 293 16.20 -22.91 6.54
CA THR A 293 17.57 -23.37 6.82
C THR A 293 18.36 -23.39 5.52
N MET A 294 19.68 -23.25 5.59
CA MET A 294 20.53 -23.54 4.43
C MET A 294 20.41 -25.03 4.07
N ASN A 295 20.13 -25.33 2.80
CA ASN A 295 20.03 -26.72 2.31
C ASN A 295 21.42 -27.34 2.05
N LYS A 296 22.17 -27.55 3.14
CA LYS A 296 23.44 -28.27 3.19
C LYS A 296 23.43 -29.15 4.44
N PHE A 297 24.12 -30.29 4.44
CA PHE A 297 24.21 -31.15 5.63
C PHE A 297 25.02 -30.51 6.76
N LYS A 298 26.27 -30.12 6.49
CA LYS A 298 27.15 -29.41 7.46
C LYS A 298 27.66 -28.07 6.88
N PRO A 299 26.81 -27.05 6.69
CA PRO A 299 27.24 -25.73 6.24
C PRO A 299 28.21 -25.06 7.21
N SER A 300 29.20 -24.33 6.69
CA SER A 300 30.04 -23.49 7.56
C SER A 300 29.19 -22.38 8.19
N PHE A 301 29.52 -21.94 9.40
CA PHE A 301 28.79 -20.82 10.02
C PHE A 301 28.97 -19.51 9.24
N ARG A 302 30.09 -19.34 8.52
CA ARG A 302 30.30 -18.21 7.61
C ARG A 302 29.36 -18.27 6.42
N ASP A 303 29.19 -19.44 5.79
CA ASP A 303 28.25 -19.64 4.68
C ASP A 303 26.81 -19.26 5.11
N GLN A 304 26.41 -19.61 6.33
CA GLN A 304 25.08 -19.35 6.87
C GLN A 304 24.85 -17.85 7.13
N ILE A 305 25.87 -17.13 7.61
CA ILE A 305 25.79 -15.66 7.75
C ILE A 305 25.65 -15.01 6.38
N SER A 306 26.51 -15.33 5.40
CA SER A 306 26.41 -14.75 4.06
C SER A 306 25.09 -15.11 3.37
N TYR A 307 24.58 -16.33 3.55
CA TYR A 307 23.26 -16.75 3.04
C TYR A 307 22.12 -15.89 3.61
N ALA A 308 22.19 -15.54 4.90
CA ALA A 308 21.22 -14.66 5.55
C ALA A 308 21.33 -13.21 5.08
N GLU A 309 22.55 -12.69 4.93
CA GLU A 309 22.84 -11.35 4.42
C GLU A 309 22.32 -11.18 2.97
N ASP A 310 22.64 -12.12 2.08
CA ASP A 310 22.15 -12.16 0.68
C ASP A 310 20.62 -12.15 0.57
N ARG A 311 19.93 -12.71 1.58
CA ARG A 311 18.46 -12.83 1.64
C ARG A 311 17.79 -11.80 2.55
N ASN A 312 18.54 -10.85 3.10
CA ASN A 312 18.04 -9.81 4.02
C ASN A 312 17.42 -10.40 5.32
N ILE A 313 17.75 -11.63 5.69
CA ILE A 313 17.19 -12.35 6.86
C ILE A 313 17.81 -11.77 8.14
N LYS A 314 16.96 -11.42 9.11
CA LYS A 314 17.40 -10.62 10.28
C LYS A 314 17.73 -11.46 11.51
N TRP A 315 17.12 -12.62 11.69
CA TRP A 315 17.30 -13.45 12.88
C TRP A 315 17.98 -14.77 12.55
N LEU A 316 18.96 -15.17 13.36
CA LEU A 316 19.64 -16.45 13.31
C LEU A 316 19.33 -17.22 14.61
N VAL A 317 18.73 -18.39 14.49
CA VAL A 317 18.53 -19.34 15.60
C VAL A 317 19.59 -20.42 15.46
N ILE A 318 20.60 -20.40 16.33
CA ILE A 318 21.86 -21.13 16.16
C ILE A 318 21.93 -22.30 17.14
N LEU A 319 22.06 -23.50 16.59
CA LEU A 319 22.28 -24.75 17.32
C LEU A 319 23.78 -25.03 17.47
N GLY A 320 24.22 -25.35 18.69
CA GLY A 320 25.53 -25.90 19.00
C GLY A 320 25.38 -27.14 19.88
N GLU A 321 26.41 -27.99 19.93
CA GLU A 321 26.34 -29.28 20.65
C GLU A 321 26.23 -29.07 22.17
N GLU A 322 26.94 -28.08 22.71
CA GLU A 322 26.90 -27.71 24.13
C GLU A 322 25.52 -27.15 24.52
N GLU A 323 25.02 -26.17 23.76
CA GLU A 323 23.70 -25.57 23.98
C GLU A 323 22.57 -26.60 23.86
N LEU A 324 22.65 -27.49 22.87
CA LEU A 324 21.68 -28.57 22.70
C LEU A 324 21.67 -29.53 23.89
N SER A 325 22.85 -29.87 24.43
CA SER A 325 22.95 -30.70 25.64
C SER A 325 22.29 -30.05 26.88
N GLN A 326 22.26 -28.72 26.90
CA GLN A 326 21.63 -27.89 27.93
C GLN A 326 20.15 -27.54 27.62
N ASN A 327 19.58 -28.04 26.51
CA ASN A 327 18.24 -27.72 25.99
C ASN A 327 18.00 -26.22 25.72
N ILE A 328 19.06 -25.50 25.35
CA ILE A 328 19.01 -24.08 24.95
C ILE A 328 19.46 -23.92 23.49
N VAL A 329 19.15 -22.76 22.90
CA VAL A 329 19.71 -22.36 21.60
C VAL A 329 20.17 -20.91 21.65
N ASN A 330 21.12 -20.55 20.79
CA ASN A 330 21.63 -19.19 20.70
C ASN A 330 20.79 -18.36 19.72
N LEU A 331 20.25 -17.21 20.14
CA LEU A 331 19.60 -16.26 19.23
C LEU A 331 20.55 -15.11 18.89
N ARG A 332 20.64 -14.75 17.60
CA ARG A 332 21.42 -13.59 17.12
C ARG A 332 20.62 -12.80 16.09
N ARG A 333 20.68 -11.47 16.16
CA ARG A 333 20.20 -10.58 15.10
C ARG A 333 21.36 -10.10 14.22
N LEU A 334 21.15 -10.02 12.92
CA LEU A 334 22.06 -9.36 11.97
C LEU A 334 21.70 -7.88 11.82
N THR A 335 22.74 -7.05 11.72
CA THR A 335 22.67 -5.62 11.39
C THR A 335 22.97 -5.48 9.91
N LEU A 336 22.14 -4.77 9.16
CA LEU A 336 22.23 -4.71 7.70
C LEU A 336 22.55 -3.29 7.23
N VAL A 337 23.05 -3.15 6.00
CA VAL A 337 23.52 -1.87 5.46
C VAL A 337 22.37 -0.85 5.43
N GLY A 338 22.52 0.24 6.19
CA GLY A 338 21.51 1.28 6.35
C GLY A 338 21.01 1.47 7.80
N ASP A 339 21.30 0.54 8.70
CA ASP A 339 21.04 0.71 10.14
C ASP A 339 21.99 1.78 10.73
N ARG A 340 21.42 2.80 11.41
CA ARG A 340 22.19 3.80 12.18
C ARG A 340 22.30 3.36 13.64
N VAL A 341 23.48 3.50 14.23
CA VAL A 341 23.78 3.03 15.60
C VAL A 341 24.55 4.12 16.35
N LEU A 342 24.14 4.41 17.59
CA LEU A 342 24.81 5.38 18.47
C LEU A 342 25.44 4.64 19.65
N ILE A 343 26.74 4.85 19.87
CA ILE A 343 27.53 4.12 20.87
C ILE A 343 27.96 5.10 21.96
N SER A 344 27.61 4.80 23.22
CA SER A 344 28.10 5.52 24.39
C SER A 344 28.78 4.54 25.35
N SER A 345 29.78 5.00 26.09
CA SER A 345 30.41 4.23 27.17
C SER A 345 30.19 4.94 28.50
N LYS A 346 29.80 4.18 29.52
CA LYS A 346 29.55 4.69 30.86
C LYS A 346 30.17 3.75 31.88
N ASN A 347 31.05 4.27 32.71
CA ASN A 347 31.62 3.50 33.81
C ASN A 347 30.56 3.38 34.89
N SER A 348 30.33 2.16 35.39
CA SER A 348 29.39 1.90 36.47
C SER A 348 29.96 0.82 37.38
N GLU A 349 29.88 1.04 38.68
CA GLU A 349 30.31 0.06 39.67
C GLU A 349 29.17 -0.91 39.95
N ILE A 350 29.42 -2.19 39.70
CA ILE A 350 28.51 -3.28 40.06
C ILE A 350 29.31 -4.21 40.97
N ASN A 351 28.80 -4.43 42.19
CA ASN A 351 29.42 -5.26 43.22
C ASN A 351 30.89 -4.91 43.55
N GLY A 352 31.24 -3.62 43.53
CA GLY A 352 32.58 -3.14 43.93
C GLY A 352 33.67 -3.26 42.85
N HIS A 353 33.29 -3.55 41.60
CA HIS A 353 34.21 -3.52 40.46
C HIS A 353 33.71 -2.54 39.40
N THR A 354 34.63 -1.73 38.87
CA THR A 354 34.33 -0.72 37.84
C THR A 354 34.16 -1.39 36.48
N ALA A 355 32.93 -1.52 36.01
CA ALA A 355 32.62 -2.05 34.69
C ALA A 355 32.47 -0.89 33.68
N VAL A 356 33.10 -1.02 32.51
CA VAL A 356 32.81 -0.15 31.35
C VAL A 356 31.58 -0.71 30.66
N ILE A 357 30.41 -0.08 30.88
CA ILE A 357 29.18 -0.45 30.21
C ILE A 357 29.08 0.35 28.91
N THR A 358 29.28 -0.33 27.78
CA THR A 358 29.02 0.25 26.46
C THR A 358 27.52 0.17 26.17
N VAL A 359 26.80 1.26 26.42
CA VAL A 359 25.38 1.38 26.12
C VAL A 359 25.23 1.85 24.68
N ILE A 360 24.72 0.96 23.82
CA ILE A 360 24.44 1.24 22.42
C ILE A 360 22.96 1.61 22.32
N GLU A 361 22.65 2.90 22.20
CA GLU A 361 21.27 3.39 22.22
C GLU A 361 20.67 3.50 20.80
N PRO A 362 19.43 3.04 20.59
CA PRO A 362 18.68 3.33 19.37
C PRO A 362 18.15 4.76 19.34
N THR A 363 18.47 5.51 18.30
CA THR A 363 17.64 6.65 17.87
C THR A 363 16.55 6.11 16.93
N GLU A 364 15.38 5.79 17.51
CA GLU A 364 14.19 5.18 16.86
C GLU A 364 14.40 3.86 16.08
N LYS A 365 15.63 3.36 15.93
CA LYS A 365 15.93 2.09 15.24
C LYS A 365 16.93 1.25 16.04
N ALA A 366 16.49 0.04 16.40
CA ALA A 366 17.11 -0.86 17.37
C ALA A 366 18.47 -1.46 16.98
N PRO A 367 19.47 -1.42 17.89
CA PRO A 367 20.58 -2.36 17.95
C PRO A 367 20.43 -3.36 19.13
N PHE A 368 20.91 -4.60 18.92
CA PHE A 368 21.15 -5.68 19.91
C PHE A 368 20.09 -5.93 21.01
N PHE A 369 19.33 -7.01 20.86
CA PHE A 369 18.57 -7.59 21.97
C PHE A 369 19.42 -8.64 22.69
N TYR A 370 19.75 -8.37 23.95
CA TYR A 370 20.15 -9.40 24.91
C TYR A 370 18.89 -9.82 25.65
N VAL A 371 18.50 -11.09 25.55
CA VAL A 371 17.38 -11.60 26.33
C VAL A 371 17.87 -11.89 27.73
N THR A 372 17.59 -10.97 28.66
CA THR A 372 17.76 -11.21 30.08
C THR A 372 16.65 -12.13 30.58
N PRO A 373 16.82 -12.84 31.72
CA PRO A 373 15.76 -13.65 32.31
C PRO A 373 14.47 -12.86 32.64
N ASP A 374 14.58 -11.54 32.70
CA ASP A 374 13.55 -10.59 33.10
C ASP A 374 12.91 -9.85 31.89
N ASP A 375 13.21 -10.23 30.64
CA ASP A 375 12.65 -9.58 29.44
C ASP A 375 11.10 -9.63 29.45
N PRO A 376 10.38 -8.52 29.22
CA PRO A 376 8.91 -8.49 29.18
C PRO A 376 8.27 -9.53 28.26
N ALA A 377 8.93 -9.92 27.16
CA ALA A 377 8.45 -10.98 26.27
C ALA A 377 8.45 -12.37 26.93
N LEU A 378 9.29 -12.60 27.94
CA LEU A 378 9.32 -13.82 28.75
C LEU A 378 8.39 -13.77 29.98
N LEU A 379 7.99 -12.57 30.41
CA LEU A 379 7.15 -12.35 31.60
C LEU A 379 5.65 -12.60 31.34
N HIS A 380 5.21 -12.65 30.08
CA HIS A 380 3.83 -12.96 29.71
C HIS A 380 3.48 -14.45 29.89
N LYS A 381 3.37 -14.88 31.16
CA LYS A 381 2.79 -16.18 31.51
C LYS A 381 1.38 -16.32 30.93
N SER A 382 1.25 -17.27 30.00
CA SER A 382 -0.02 -17.80 29.53
C SER A 382 -0.98 -18.08 30.69
N LYS A 383 -2.08 -17.32 30.75
CA LYS A 383 -3.25 -17.67 31.55
C LYS A 383 -4.11 -18.67 30.77
N SER A 384 -3.67 -19.93 30.67
CA SER A 384 -4.54 -21.00 30.18
C SER A 384 -5.35 -21.61 31.34
N PRO A 385 -6.62 -22.02 31.10
CA PRO A 385 -7.45 -22.63 32.13
C PRO A 385 -7.05 -24.10 32.36
N ARG A 386 -7.11 -24.53 33.62
CA ARG A 386 -6.76 -25.90 34.06
C ARG A 386 -7.61 -26.97 33.36
N SER A 387 -6.97 -27.93 32.70
CA SER A 387 -7.45 -29.31 32.61
C SER A 387 -6.46 -30.25 33.31
N LYS A 388 -6.94 -31.36 33.87
CA LYS A 388 -6.15 -32.28 34.71
C LYS A 388 -5.96 -33.61 33.99
N HIS A 389 -4.72 -34.04 33.77
CA HIS A 389 -4.27 -35.44 33.85
C HIS A 389 -2.74 -35.46 34.11
N ALA A 390 -2.22 -36.49 34.80
CA ALA A 390 -0.85 -36.57 35.35
C ALA A 390 0.06 -37.49 34.49
N SER A 391 1.39 -37.59 34.62
CA SER A 391 2.41 -37.14 35.61
C SER A 391 3.80 -37.09 34.89
N PRO A 392 5.01 -36.92 35.49
CA PRO A 392 5.42 -36.80 36.90
C PRO A 392 6.28 -35.55 37.27
N GLN A 393 6.72 -35.51 38.54
CA GLN A 393 7.44 -34.43 39.25
C GLN A 393 8.85 -34.13 38.66
N ALA A 394 9.19 -32.88 38.34
CA ALA A 394 9.62 -31.80 39.24
C ALA A 394 11.00 -32.02 39.90
N TRP A 395 12.05 -31.45 39.30
CA TRP A 395 13.41 -31.45 39.84
C TRP A 395 13.59 -30.30 40.84
N LYS A 396 14.14 -30.61 42.02
CA LYS A 396 14.81 -29.67 42.93
C LYS A 396 16.30 -29.93 42.84
N ILE A 397 17.12 -28.89 42.93
CA ILE A 397 18.50 -28.97 43.45
C ILE A 397 18.95 -27.58 43.92
N THR A 398 20.05 -27.52 44.68
CA THR A 398 20.22 -26.58 45.81
C THR A 398 21.35 -25.56 45.66
N LYS A 399 21.35 -24.58 46.57
CA LYS A 399 22.27 -23.42 46.69
C LYS A 399 23.79 -23.69 46.61
N ASN A 400 24.25 -24.95 46.65
CA ASN A 400 25.67 -25.28 46.65
C ASN A 400 26.27 -25.48 45.26
N GLU A 401 25.46 -25.62 44.19
CA GLU A 401 25.98 -25.81 42.82
C GLU A 401 26.44 -24.52 42.13
N ILE A 402 26.23 -23.36 42.77
CA ILE A 402 26.56 -22.03 42.22
C ILE A 402 28.07 -21.69 42.36
N ALA A 403 28.86 -22.50 43.08
CA ALA A 403 30.14 -22.07 43.65
C ALA A 403 31.43 -22.54 42.95
N HIS A 404 31.40 -23.09 41.72
CA HIS A 404 32.61 -23.70 41.13
C HIS A 404 32.90 -23.42 39.63
N VAL A 405 32.43 -22.31 39.08
CA VAL A 405 32.85 -21.83 37.74
C VAL A 405 33.32 -20.36 37.79
N ILE A 406 34.01 -20.00 38.89
CA ILE A 406 34.75 -18.73 39.04
C ILE A 406 36.21 -19.07 39.33
N GLU A 407 36.87 -19.67 38.35
CA GLU A 407 38.32 -19.56 38.15
C GLU A 407 38.64 -19.96 36.70
N GLN A 408 39.62 -19.28 36.08
CA GLN A 408 40.02 -19.39 34.66
C GLN A 408 38.98 -18.84 33.66
N ASN A 409 39.19 -17.72 32.98
CA ASN A 409 40.36 -17.46 32.15
C ASN A 409 40.66 -15.95 31.98
N GLN A 410 41.94 -15.62 31.92
CA GLN A 410 42.45 -14.30 31.55
C GLN A 410 42.68 -14.17 30.03
N GLU A 411 42.73 -12.92 29.58
CA GLU A 411 43.33 -12.41 28.33
C GLU A 411 42.65 -12.57 26.95
N GLN A 412 42.25 -11.38 26.45
CA GLN A 412 42.51 -10.79 25.12
C GLN A 412 41.81 -11.26 23.81
N THR A 413 41.25 -10.24 23.14
CA THR A 413 41.00 -10.05 21.69
C THR A 413 39.66 -10.50 21.02
N VAL A 414 39.00 -9.50 20.41
CA VAL A 414 37.97 -9.52 19.32
C VAL A 414 36.61 -10.22 19.56
N SER A 415 36.43 -11.16 20.49
CA SER A 415 35.31 -12.13 20.41
C SER A 415 33.90 -11.72 20.91
N LYS A 416 33.66 -10.53 21.49
CA LYS A 416 32.42 -10.23 22.24
C LYS A 416 31.21 -9.80 21.37
N LEU A 417 30.69 -10.74 20.57
CA LEU A 417 29.26 -10.84 20.27
C LEU A 417 28.67 -11.86 21.25
N GLN A 418 28.06 -11.39 22.35
CA GLN A 418 27.40 -12.29 23.30
C GLN A 418 26.11 -12.84 22.68
N THR A 419 26.12 -14.12 22.33
CA THR A 419 24.91 -14.91 22.15
C THR A 419 24.22 -15.10 23.50
N THR A 420 22.89 -15.04 23.53
CA THR A 420 22.11 -15.42 24.72
C THR A 420 21.51 -16.80 24.50
N GLY A 421 21.84 -17.74 25.39
CA GLY A 421 21.27 -19.08 25.38
C GLY A 421 19.85 -19.06 25.95
N LEU A 422 18.88 -19.46 25.14
CA LEU A 422 17.45 -19.46 25.48
C LEU A 422 16.87 -20.88 25.51
N PRO A 423 16.14 -21.27 26.57
CA PRO A 423 15.28 -22.44 26.57
C PRO A 423 14.27 -22.41 25.41
N ARG A 424 14.01 -23.57 24.80
CA ARG A 424 13.16 -23.73 23.60
C ARG A 424 11.81 -22.99 23.66
N GLY A 425 11.09 -23.05 24.78
CA GLY A 425 9.82 -22.33 24.95
C GLY A 425 9.97 -20.80 25.02
N GLN A 426 11.01 -20.32 25.72
CA GLN A 426 11.30 -18.89 25.84
C GLN A 426 11.70 -18.26 24.50
N LEU A 427 12.42 -19.01 23.66
CA LEU A 427 12.71 -18.63 22.27
C LEU A 427 11.43 -18.39 21.46
N ILE A 428 10.46 -19.32 21.51
CA ILE A 428 9.22 -19.26 20.74
C ILE A 428 8.39 -18.04 21.14
N ASP A 429 8.24 -17.80 22.44
CA ASP A 429 7.48 -16.65 22.96
C ASP A 429 8.17 -15.32 22.62
N PHE A 430 9.51 -15.25 22.73
CA PHE A 430 10.29 -14.09 22.29
C PHE A 430 10.11 -13.79 20.80
N LEU A 431 10.19 -14.81 19.94
CA LEU A 431 10.06 -14.64 18.49
C LEU A 431 8.65 -14.19 18.09
N LYS A 432 7.58 -14.78 18.65
CA LYS A 432 6.19 -14.33 18.41
C LYS A 432 6.02 -12.85 18.70
N HIS A 433 6.36 -12.45 19.93
CA HIS A 433 6.24 -11.06 20.39
C HIS A 433 7.06 -10.07 19.53
N ARG A 434 8.24 -10.46 19.04
CA ARG A 434 9.09 -9.60 18.20
C ARG A 434 8.71 -9.58 16.72
N LEU A 435 8.01 -10.59 16.23
CA LEU A 435 7.56 -10.68 14.83
C LEU A 435 6.09 -10.25 14.64
N GLN A 436 5.40 -9.86 15.73
CA GLN A 436 3.98 -9.48 15.75
C GLN A 436 3.05 -10.61 15.29
N LEU A 437 3.41 -11.85 15.68
CA LEU A 437 2.62 -13.08 15.53
C LEU A 437 1.92 -13.43 16.86
#